data_AF-A0A081SDH9-F1
#
_entry.id   AF-A0A081SDH9-F1
#
_cell.length_a   1.000
_cell.length_b   1.000
_cell.length_c   1.000
_cell.angle_alpha   90.00
_cell.angle_beta   90.00
_cell.angle_gamma   90.00
#
_symmetry.space_group_name_H-M   'P 1'
#
loop_
_entity.id
_entity.type
_entity.pdbx_description
1 polymer ?
#
loop_
_entity_poly.entity_id
_entity_poly.type
_entity_poly.pdbx_seq_one_letter_code
_entity_poly.pdbx_strand_id
1 'polypeptide(L)'
;DDKTSATDSDTIKTKVTVTAPDGSQKVFDAAKAEETAYIQAQRTAAAKTQAAATAVKEQQESQNELARLQELLDRSTRTVEDAQSALDNLKLRTISPTAQELAERKLAHAKEFKASIEAQLATAQANLSTKNTEVETARTAALEAEKAVET
;
A
#
# COMPACT_ATOMS: atom_id res chain seq x y z
N ASP A 1 53.83 -5.76 -40.20
CA ASP A 1 52.62 -4.92 -40.15
C ASP A 1 51.44 -5.86 -40.27
N ASP A 2 50.78 -6.08 -39.14
CA ASP A 2 49.89 -7.20 -38.87
C ASP A 2 48.51 -6.93 -39.49
N LYS A 3 48.21 -7.61 -40.60
CA LYS A 3 46.89 -7.55 -41.26
C LYS A 3 46.11 -8.81 -40.94
N THR A 4 45.61 -8.90 -39.72
CA THR A 4 44.51 -9.82 -39.41
C THR A 4 43.18 -9.15 -39.80
N SER A 5 42.68 -9.48 -41.00
CA SER A 5 41.30 -9.22 -41.38
C SER A 5 40.39 -10.26 -40.71
N ALA A 6 40.12 -10.08 -39.42
CA ALA A 6 39.08 -10.85 -38.75
C ALA A 6 37.71 -10.29 -39.16
N THR A 7 37.13 -10.85 -40.22
CA THR A 7 35.71 -10.65 -40.60
C THR A 7 34.78 -11.64 -39.91
N ASP A 8 35.24 -12.33 -38.87
CA ASP A 8 34.43 -13.30 -38.13
C ASP A 8 33.89 -12.64 -36.87
N SER A 9 32.92 -11.73 -37.05
CA SER A 9 31.94 -11.50 -36.01
C SER A 9 31.00 -12.71 -36.01
N ASP A 10 31.46 -13.83 -35.44
CA ASP A 10 30.66 -15.04 -35.21
C ASP A 10 29.52 -14.70 -34.26
N THR A 11 28.45 -14.19 -34.83
CA THR A 11 27.16 -14.16 -34.16
C THR A 11 26.73 -15.62 -34.13
N ILE A 12 26.84 -16.28 -32.98
CA ILE A 12 26.41 -17.67 -32.81
C ILE A 12 24.97 -17.77 -33.33
N LYS A 13 24.76 -18.48 -34.44
CA LYS A 13 23.41 -18.73 -34.97
C LYS A 13 22.66 -19.60 -33.97
N THR A 14 21.73 -19.01 -33.22
CA THR A 14 20.84 -19.71 -32.28
C THR A 14 19.73 -20.49 -32.98
N LYS A 15 19.54 -20.25 -34.28
CA LYS A 15 18.51 -20.87 -35.11
C LYS A 15 19.13 -21.76 -36.18
N VAL A 16 18.80 -23.04 -36.14
CA VAL A 16 19.16 -24.03 -37.17
C VAL A 16 17.88 -24.57 -37.81
N THR A 17 17.79 -24.48 -39.14
CA THR A 17 16.74 -25.15 -39.91
C THR A 17 17.36 -26.35 -40.63
N VAL A 18 16.82 -27.54 -40.37
CA VAL A 18 17.20 -28.76 -41.08
C VAL A 18 16.10 -29.08 -42.08
N THR A 19 16.47 -29.20 -43.36
CA THR A 19 15.56 -29.63 -44.44
C THR A 19 15.87 -31.08 -44.77
N ALA A 20 14.88 -31.95 -44.66
CA ALA A 20 14.99 -33.35 -45.04
C ALA A 20 14.86 -33.52 -46.58
N PRO A 21 15.32 -34.65 -47.14
CA PRO A 21 15.29 -34.91 -48.59
C PRO A 21 13.88 -34.92 -49.22
N ASP A 22 12.84 -35.14 -48.41
CA ASP A 22 11.43 -35.08 -48.81
C ASP A 22 10.86 -33.65 -48.83
N GLY A 23 11.69 -32.65 -48.53
CA GLY A 23 11.30 -31.25 -48.45
C GLY A 23 10.74 -30.79 -47.10
N SER A 24 10.57 -31.70 -46.13
CA SER A 24 10.12 -31.33 -44.78
C SER A 24 11.20 -30.55 -44.03
N GLN A 25 10.80 -29.53 -43.28
CA GLN A 25 11.72 -28.67 -42.53
C GLN A 25 11.48 -28.79 -41.02
N LYS A 26 12.57 -28.87 -40.26
CA LYS A 26 12.56 -28.83 -38.80
C LYS A 26 13.42 -27.66 -38.32
N VAL A 27 12.78 -26.70 -37.67
CA VAL A 27 13.44 -25.52 -37.10
C VAL A 27 13.75 -25.79 -35.63
N PHE A 28 15.01 -25.67 -35.25
CA PHE A 28 15.50 -25.74 -33.88
C PHE A 28 15.72 -24.29 -33.41
N ASP A 29 14.78 -23.80 -32.59
CA ASP A 29 14.74 -22.42 -32.05
C ASP A 29 14.32 -22.46 -30.56
N ALA A 30 14.90 -23.37 -29.80
CA ALA A 30 14.54 -23.61 -28.39
C ALA A 30 14.85 -22.39 -27.49
N ALA A 31 15.90 -21.63 -27.84
CA ALA A 31 16.31 -20.42 -27.11
C ALA A 31 15.20 -19.35 -27.04
N LYS A 32 14.33 -19.27 -28.06
CA LYS A 32 13.27 -18.26 -28.11
C LYS A 32 12.16 -18.50 -27.08
N ALA A 33 11.89 -19.76 -26.75
CA ALA A 33 10.87 -20.12 -25.77
C ALA A 33 11.33 -19.79 -24.35
N GLU A 34 12.58 -20.10 -24.02
CA GLU A 34 13.21 -19.77 -22.72
C GLU A 34 13.35 -18.26 -22.54
N GLU A 35 13.83 -17.54 -23.57
CA GLU A 35 13.92 -16.06 -23.53
C GLU A 35 12.54 -15.41 -23.36
N THR A 36 11.51 -15.93 -24.04
CA THR A 36 10.14 -15.44 -23.87
C THR A 36 9.63 -15.69 -22.45
N ALA A 37 9.86 -16.88 -21.89
CA ALA A 37 9.46 -17.21 -20.53
C ALA A 37 10.14 -16.30 -19.51
N TYR A 38 11.45 -16.07 -19.66
CA TYR A 38 12.24 -15.19 -18.81
C TYR A 38 11.72 -13.74 -18.84
N ILE A 39 11.41 -13.19 -20.03
CA ILE A 39 10.85 -11.85 -20.17
C ILE A 39 9.47 -11.75 -19.47
N GLN A 40 8.63 -12.78 -19.58
CA GLN A 40 7.33 -12.79 -18.90
C GLN A 40 7.48 -12.90 -17.38
N ALA A 41 8.42 -13.70 -16.89
CA ALA A 41 8.75 -13.78 -15.48
C ALA A 41 9.19 -12.41 -14.94
N GLN A 42 10.10 -11.72 -15.64
CA GLN A 42 10.54 -10.38 -15.25
C GLN A 42 9.40 -9.37 -15.20
N ARG A 43 8.51 -9.37 -16.21
CA ARG A 43 7.32 -8.49 -16.21
C ARG A 43 6.39 -8.78 -15.04
N THR A 44 6.20 -10.06 -14.73
CA THR A 44 5.38 -10.49 -13.60
C THR A 44 6.00 -10.05 -12.27
N ALA A 45 7.30 -10.26 -12.09
CA ALA A 45 8.03 -9.80 -10.90
C ALA A 45 7.95 -8.27 -10.73
N ALA A 46 8.14 -7.52 -11.80
CA ALA A 46 8.01 -6.06 -11.78
C ALA A 46 6.60 -5.61 -11.36
N ALA A 47 5.56 -6.24 -11.92
CA ALA A 47 4.17 -5.92 -11.58
C ALA A 47 3.84 -6.25 -10.11
N LYS A 48 4.33 -7.38 -9.58
CA LYS A 48 4.13 -7.76 -8.18
C LYS A 48 4.90 -6.86 -7.21
N THR A 49 6.12 -6.45 -7.58
CA THR A 49 6.90 -5.48 -6.81
C THR A 49 6.21 -4.12 -6.76
N GLN A 50 5.64 -3.67 -7.88
CA GLN A 50 4.83 -2.45 -7.92
C GLN A 50 3.61 -2.55 -7.01
N ALA A 51 2.90 -3.70 -7.02
CA ALA A 51 1.76 -3.92 -6.13
C ALA A 51 2.17 -3.88 -4.65
N ALA A 52 3.30 -4.47 -4.29
CA ALA A 52 3.84 -4.40 -2.93
C ALA A 52 4.19 -2.97 -2.52
N ALA A 53 4.79 -2.17 -3.43
CA ALA A 53 5.07 -0.76 -3.17
C ALA A 53 3.79 0.05 -2.94
N THR A 54 2.75 -0.17 -3.74
CA THR A 54 1.44 0.46 -3.55
C THR A 54 0.83 0.08 -2.20
N ALA A 55 0.84 -1.21 -1.84
CA ALA A 55 0.31 -1.66 -0.55
C ALA A 55 1.02 -0.99 0.63
N VAL A 56 2.36 -0.84 0.57
CA VAL A 56 3.13 -0.14 1.62
C VAL A 56 2.72 1.33 1.71
N LYS A 57 2.49 1.99 0.58
CA LYS A 57 2.01 3.38 0.57
C LYS A 57 0.64 3.51 1.24
N GLU A 58 -0.31 2.64 0.90
CA GLU A 58 -1.66 2.64 1.49
C GLU A 58 -1.66 2.31 2.99
N GLN A 59 -0.76 1.42 3.43
CA GLN A 59 -0.51 1.17 4.85
C GLN A 59 -0.02 2.43 5.55
N GLN A 60 0.95 3.14 4.98
CA GLN A 60 1.48 4.38 5.56
C GLN A 60 0.40 5.47 5.65
N GLU A 61 -0.43 5.61 4.61
CA GLU A 61 -1.57 6.54 4.62
C GLU A 61 -2.56 6.18 5.74
N SER A 62 -2.83 4.90 5.96
CA SER A 62 -3.69 4.41 7.05
C SER A 62 -3.08 4.68 8.45
N GLN A 63 -1.76 4.55 8.60
CA GLN A 63 -1.06 4.93 9.84
C GLN A 63 -1.15 6.44 10.12
N ASN A 64 -1.01 7.26 9.08
CA ASN A 64 -1.10 8.72 9.20
C ASN A 64 -2.50 9.16 9.62
N GLU A 65 -3.56 8.56 9.06
CA GLU A 65 -4.93 8.87 9.47
C GLU A 65 -5.20 8.42 10.91
N LEU A 66 -4.69 7.27 11.33
CA LEU A 66 -4.80 6.82 12.72
C LEU A 66 -4.16 7.84 13.68
N ALA A 67 -2.94 8.32 13.37
CA ALA A 67 -2.26 9.33 14.17
C ALA A 67 -3.04 10.65 14.22
N ARG A 68 -3.61 11.08 13.09
CA ARG A 68 -4.45 12.29 13.01
C ARG A 68 -5.70 12.18 13.89
N LEU A 69 -6.37 11.02 13.86
CA LEU A 69 -7.56 10.75 14.67
C LEU A 69 -7.23 10.69 16.17
N GLN A 70 -6.08 10.12 16.55
CA GLN A 70 -5.61 10.13 17.93
C GLN A 70 -5.39 11.56 18.44
N GLU A 71 -4.72 12.40 17.65
CA GLU A 71 -4.51 13.81 18.01
C GLU A 71 -5.85 14.58 18.12
N LEU A 72 -6.80 14.31 17.23
CA LEU A 72 -8.15 14.88 17.32
C LEU A 72 -8.89 14.41 18.57
N LEU A 73 -8.75 13.14 18.96
CA LEU A 73 -9.35 12.60 20.18
C LEU A 73 -8.79 13.29 21.43
N ASP A 74 -7.48 13.50 21.49
CA ASP A 74 -6.82 14.20 22.60
C ASP A 74 -7.33 15.64 22.73
N ARG A 75 -7.42 16.37 21.60
CA ARG A 75 -7.98 17.73 21.59
C ARG A 75 -9.46 17.77 22.00
N SER A 76 -10.24 16.82 21.50
CA SER A 76 -11.67 16.73 21.83
C SER A 76 -11.88 16.41 23.31
N THR A 77 -11.03 15.55 23.88
CA THR A 77 -11.04 15.22 25.31
C THR A 77 -10.81 16.47 26.16
N ARG A 78 -9.77 17.26 25.85
CA ARG A 78 -9.52 18.54 26.53
C ARG A 78 -10.69 19.51 26.40
N THR A 79 -11.29 19.60 25.21
CA THR A 79 -12.46 20.47 24.97
C THR A 79 -13.66 20.06 25.84
N VAL A 80 -13.90 18.76 26.02
CA VAL A 80 -14.96 18.24 26.89
C VAL A 80 -14.66 18.56 28.36
N GLU A 81 -13.41 18.37 28.80
CA GLU A 81 -12.97 18.68 30.18
C GLU A 81 -13.10 20.18 30.50
N ASP A 82 -12.69 21.05 29.57
CA ASP A 82 -12.80 22.50 29.70
C ASP A 82 -14.28 22.93 29.73
N ALA A 83 -15.11 22.38 28.84
CA ALA A 83 -16.54 22.68 28.79
C ALA A 83 -17.27 22.21 30.05
N GLN A 84 -16.89 21.05 30.60
CA GLN A 84 -17.43 20.54 31.86
C GLN A 84 -17.04 21.46 33.01
N SER A 85 -15.76 21.84 33.10
CA SER A 85 -15.26 22.76 34.13
C SER A 85 -15.94 24.13 34.06
N ALA A 86 -16.19 24.65 32.85
CA ALA A 86 -16.91 25.90 32.65
C ALA A 86 -18.37 25.81 33.09
N LEU A 87 -19.04 24.69 32.79
CA LEU A 87 -20.42 24.44 33.23
C LEU A 87 -20.51 24.35 34.76
N ASP A 88 -19.59 23.63 35.40
CA ASP A 88 -19.57 23.48 36.85
C ASP A 88 -19.36 24.83 37.55
N ASN A 89 -18.41 25.64 37.04
CA ASN A 89 -18.22 27.01 37.52
C ASN A 89 -19.45 27.90 37.31
N LEU A 90 -20.16 27.74 36.18
CA LEU A 90 -21.38 28.50 35.89
C LEU A 90 -22.50 28.14 36.87
N LYS A 91 -22.66 26.85 37.20
CA LYS A 91 -23.64 26.37 38.19
C LYS A 91 -23.39 26.93 39.59
N LEU A 92 -22.13 27.19 39.95
CA LEU A 92 -21.76 27.82 41.22
C LEU A 92 -21.99 29.34 41.25
N ARG A 93 -22.03 30.00 40.09
CA ARG A 93 -21.95 31.48 40.00
C ARG A 93 -23.17 32.16 39.40
N THR A 94 -24.03 31.46 38.65
CA THR A 94 -25.14 32.08 37.90
C THR A 94 -26.50 31.60 38.36
N ILE A 95 -27.47 32.52 38.42
CA ILE A 95 -28.90 32.23 38.62
C ILE A 95 -29.64 32.13 37.27
N SER A 96 -28.96 32.38 36.14
CA SER A 96 -29.55 32.36 34.80
C SER A 96 -29.68 30.92 34.27
N PRO A 97 -30.91 30.38 34.14
CA PRO A 97 -31.12 29.03 33.61
C PRO A 97 -30.72 28.94 32.13
N THR A 98 -30.95 29.99 31.35
CA THR A 98 -30.61 30.05 29.91
C THR A 98 -29.12 29.88 29.65
N ALA A 99 -28.26 30.46 30.49
CA ALA A 99 -26.81 30.30 30.36
C ALA A 99 -26.37 28.86 30.67
N GLN A 100 -27.01 28.23 31.66
CA GLN A 100 -26.76 26.83 32.02
C GLN A 100 -27.18 25.89 30.89
N GLU A 101 -28.39 26.05 30.36
CA GLU A 101 -28.89 25.26 29.22
C GLU A 101 -27.97 25.37 28.00
N LEU A 102 -27.49 26.57 27.69
CA LEU A 102 -26.55 26.77 26.58
C LEU A 102 -25.22 26.05 26.81
N ALA A 103 -24.68 26.10 28.03
CA ALA A 103 -23.43 25.42 28.38
C ALA A 103 -23.59 23.89 28.37
N GLU A 104 -24.71 23.37 28.87
CA GLU A 104 -25.05 21.95 28.83
C GLU A 104 -25.19 21.45 27.38
N ARG A 105 -25.84 22.22 26.51
CA ARG A 105 -25.93 21.90 25.08
C ARG A 105 -24.57 21.88 24.40
N LYS A 106 -23.70 22.85 24.68
CA LYS A 106 -22.33 22.89 24.14
C LYS A 106 -21.52 21.68 24.59
N LEU A 107 -21.63 21.32 25.87
CA LEU A 107 -20.98 20.13 26.41
C LEU A 107 -21.50 18.84 25.76
N ALA A 108 -22.81 18.72 25.53
CA ALA A 108 -23.40 17.58 24.84
C ALA A 108 -22.83 17.44 23.42
N HIS A 109 -22.79 18.53 22.65
CA HIS A 109 -22.20 18.51 21.31
C HIS A 109 -20.71 18.17 21.30
N ALA A 110 -19.93 18.65 22.28
CA ALA A 110 -18.52 18.27 22.41
C ALA A 110 -18.35 16.77 22.69
N LYS A 111 -19.22 16.19 23.53
CA LYS A 111 -19.23 14.75 23.83
C LYS A 111 -19.64 13.92 22.61
N GLU A 112 -20.65 14.35 21.85
CA GLU A 112 -21.06 13.72 20.59
C GLU A 112 -19.93 13.72 19.56
N PHE A 113 -19.24 14.85 19.41
CA PHE A 113 -18.11 14.96 18.51
C PHE A 113 -16.94 14.05 18.93
N LYS A 114 -16.62 13.99 20.22
CA LYS A 114 -15.63 13.03 20.77
C LYS A 114 -16.01 11.59 20.44
N ALA A 115 -17.26 11.20 20.68
CA ALA A 115 -17.73 9.85 20.38
C ALA A 115 -17.64 9.52 18.87
N SER A 116 -17.92 10.50 18.00
CA SER A 116 -17.73 10.35 16.55
C SER A 116 -16.26 10.08 16.18
N ILE A 117 -15.31 10.78 16.82
CA ILE A 117 -13.88 10.53 16.60
C ILE A 117 -13.48 9.14 17.11
N GLU A 118 -13.98 8.70 18.26
CA GLU A 118 -13.71 7.35 18.80
C GLU A 118 -14.19 6.25 17.85
N ALA A 119 -15.38 6.43 17.25
CA ALA A 119 -15.91 5.50 16.24
C ALA A 119 -15.07 5.48 14.95
N GLN A 120 -14.61 6.65 14.49
CA GLN A 120 -13.70 6.76 13.34
C GLN A 120 -12.34 6.11 13.65
N LEU A 121 -11.84 6.27 14.86
CA LEU A 121 -10.57 5.69 15.30
C LEU A 121 -10.65 4.15 15.31
N ALA A 122 -11.73 3.57 15.84
CA ALA A 122 -11.95 2.12 15.78
C ALA A 122 -11.98 1.60 14.33
N THR A 123 -12.64 2.34 13.43
CA THR A 123 -12.67 2.02 12.00
C THR A 123 -11.27 2.10 11.37
N ALA A 124 -10.51 3.14 11.69
CA ALA A 124 -9.14 3.33 11.18
C ALA A 124 -8.18 2.24 11.68
N GLN A 125 -8.32 1.79 12.93
CA GLN A 125 -7.55 0.67 13.48
C GLN A 125 -7.83 -0.64 12.73
N ALA A 126 -9.11 -0.94 12.47
CA ALA A 126 -9.49 -2.11 11.68
C ALA A 126 -8.93 -2.03 10.26
N ASN A 127 -9.02 -0.87 9.61
CA ASN A 127 -8.46 -0.66 8.28
C ASN A 127 -6.93 -0.83 8.25
N LEU A 128 -6.21 -0.28 9.24
CA LEU A 128 -4.76 -0.48 9.35
C LEU A 128 -4.40 -1.96 9.51
N SER A 129 -5.16 -2.72 10.30
CA SER A 129 -4.96 -4.17 10.41
C SER A 129 -5.13 -4.90 9.08
N THR A 130 -6.14 -4.51 8.29
CA THR A 130 -6.35 -5.03 6.93
C THR A 130 -5.16 -4.69 6.04
N LYS A 131 -4.71 -3.44 6.02
CA LYS A 131 -3.59 -2.99 5.20
C LYS A 131 -2.26 -3.65 5.58
N ASN A 132 -2.03 -3.94 6.85
CA ASN A 132 -0.87 -4.74 7.27
C ASN A 132 -0.88 -6.13 6.60
N THR A 133 -2.04 -6.80 6.59
CA THR A 133 -2.19 -8.11 5.95
C THR A 133 -1.98 -8.04 4.43
N GLU A 134 -2.50 -6.99 3.78
CA GLU A 134 -2.32 -6.76 2.35
C GLU A 134 -0.83 -6.54 1.99
N VAL A 135 -0.10 -5.79 2.80
CA VAL A 135 1.35 -5.58 2.63
C VAL A 135 2.12 -6.90 2.71
N GLU A 136 1.85 -7.71 3.74
CA GLU A 136 2.52 -9.01 3.90
C GLU A 136 2.22 -9.95 2.73
N THR A 137 0.96 -9.98 2.27
CA THR A 137 0.55 -10.78 1.12
C THR A 137 1.23 -10.31 -0.16
N ALA A 138 1.26 -9.00 -0.41
CA ALA A 138 1.86 -8.43 -1.61
C ALA A 138 3.37 -8.61 -1.64
N ARG A 139 4.05 -8.47 -0.49
CA ARG A 139 5.49 -8.75 -0.37
C ARG A 139 5.81 -10.21 -0.62
N THR A 140 5.03 -11.13 -0.07
CA THR A 140 5.21 -12.57 -0.31
C THR A 140 5.08 -12.89 -1.80
N ALA A 141 4.04 -12.37 -2.45
CA ALA A 141 3.82 -12.56 -3.89
C ALA A 141 4.93 -11.92 -4.75
N ALA A 142 5.51 -10.79 -4.33
CA ALA A 142 6.65 -10.18 -5.00
C ALA A 142 7.90 -11.06 -4.89
N LEU A 143 8.23 -11.56 -3.70
CA LEU A 143 9.37 -12.45 -3.47
C LEU A 143 9.25 -13.77 -4.24
N GLU A 144 8.05 -14.34 -4.31
CA GLU A 144 7.80 -15.54 -5.13
C GLU A 144 7.97 -15.28 -6.63
N ALA A 145 7.49 -14.12 -7.10
CA ALA A 145 7.64 -13.75 -8.51
C ALA A 145 9.11 -13.44 -8.88
N GLU A 146 9.89 -12.84 -7.98
CA GLU A 146 11.34 -12.63 -8.17
C GLU A 146 12.08 -13.96 -8.27
N LYS A 147 11.80 -14.92 -7.38
CA LYS A 147 12.41 -16.26 -7.45
C LYS A 147 12.11 -16.98 -8.77
N ALA A 148 10.92 -16.79 -9.33
CA ALA A 148 10.55 -17.39 -10.62
C ALA A 148 11.31 -16.78 -11.83
N VAL A 149 11.99 -15.64 -11.66
CA VAL A 149 12.88 -15.07 -12.70
C VAL A 149 14.22 -15.81 -12.73
N GLU A 150 14.66 -16.38 -11.61
CA GLU A 150 15.95 -17.04 -11.45
C GLU A 150 15.94 -18.52 -11.88
N THR A 151 14.77 -19.05 -12.26
CA THR A 151 14.53 -20.46 -12.62
C THR A 151 14.11 -20.62 -14.07
#